data_AF-Q14MP9-F1
#
_entry.id   AF-Q14MP9-F1
#
_cell.length_a   1.000
_cell.length_b   1.000
_cell.length_c   1.000
_cell.angle_alpha   90.00
_cell.angle_beta   90.00
_cell.angle_gamma   90.00
#
_symmetry.space_group_name_H-M   'P 1'
#
loop_
_entity.id
_entity.type
_entity.pdbx_description
1 polymer ?
#
loop_
_entity_poly.entity_id
_entity_poly.type
_entity_poly.pdbx_seq_one_letter_code
_entity_poly.pdbx_strand_id
1 'polypeptide(L)'
;MGKWYTKEEKIKIIKYYHKNGYMNTIKKFTIAKKTLRRWIKITNENNLIPGKGPQSKGIHRLGRPKTIDFNSMSKEELIKYIEMIQDIKKYLTKSKKMKFWAVWSLKKKYTIKYLTHILNISKSGYL
;
A
#
# COMPACT_ATOMS: atom_id res chain seq x y z
N MET A 1 22.81 -16.49 -2.47
CA MET A 1 22.45 -15.11 -2.06
C MET A 1 22.51 -14.19 -3.27
N GLY A 2 21.50 -13.35 -3.52
CA GLY A 2 21.51 -12.43 -4.66
C GLY A 2 22.43 -11.22 -4.42
N LYS A 3 23.18 -10.81 -5.45
CA LYS A 3 24.06 -9.63 -5.38
C LYS A 3 23.22 -8.36 -5.15
N TRP A 4 23.58 -7.62 -4.10
CA TRP A 4 23.02 -6.29 -3.84
C TRP A 4 23.78 -5.23 -4.63
N TYR A 5 23.06 -4.28 -5.22
CA TYR A 5 23.63 -3.20 -6.03
C TYR A 5 23.42 -1.86 -5.33
N THR A 6 24.48 -1.04 -5.27
CA THR A 6 24.42 0.33 -4.75
C THR A 6 23.70 1.26 -5.72
N LYS A 7 23.36 2.49 -5.29
CA LYS A 7 22.74 3.51 -6.15
C LYS A 7 23.63 3.82 -7.35
N GLU A 8 24.92 4.01 -7.10
CA GLU A 8 25.92 4.38 -8.11
C GLU A 8 26.12 3.27 -9.15
N GLU A 9 26.20 2.01 -8.70
CA GLU A 9 26.27 0.87 -9.61
C GLU A 9 25.05 0.81 -10.53
N LYS A 10 23.84 0.99 -9.98
CA LYS A 10 22.60 1.03 -10.78
C LYS A 10 22.63 2.15 -11.81
N ILE A 11 23.07 3.36 -11.44
CA ILE A 11 23.19 4.48 -12.37
C ILE A 11 24.18 4.15 -13.49
N LYS A 12 25.34 3.57 -13.15
CA LYS A 12 26.34 3.13 -14.14
C LYS A 12 25.78 2.10 -15.12
N ILE A 13 25.01 1.14 -14.61
CA ILE A 13 24.36 0.10 -15.42
C ILE A 13 23.28 0.69 -16.33
N ILE A 14 22.45 1.61 -15.82
CA ILE A 14 21.41 2.30 -16.61
C ILE A 14 22.05 3.16 -17.72
N LYS A 15 23.12 3.91 -17.41
CA LYS A 15 23.88 4.67 -18.41
C LYS A 15 24.46 3.75 -19.50
N TYR A 16 25.01 2.61 -19.11
CA TYR A 16 25.50 1.61 -20.07
C TYR A 16 24.38 1.04 -20.94
N TYR A 17 23.20 0.81 -20.36
CA TYR A 17 22.01 0.38 -21.09
C TYR A 17 21.58 1.37 -22.17
N HIS A 18 21.51 2.67 -21.86
CA HIS A 18 21.14 3.68 -22.84
C HIS A 18 22.11 3.74 -24.02
N LYS A 19 23.40 3.42 -23.81
CA LYS A 19 24.43 3.46 -24.85
C LYS A 19 24.56 2.15 -25.65
N ASN A 20 24.35 0.99 -25.04
CA ASN A 20 24.70 -0.32 -25.63
C ASN A 20 23.53 -1.28 -25.78
N GLY A 21 22.35 -0.89 -25.30
CA GLY A 21 21.14 -1.69 -25.41
C GLY A 21 21.00 -2.80 -24.38
N TYR A 22 19.82 -3.42 -24.39
CA TYR A 22 19.33 -4.31 -23.33
C TYR A 22 20.15 -5.60 -23.17
N MET A 23 20.36 -6.34 -24.27
CA MET A 23 21.01 -7.66 -24.24
C MET A 23 22.49 -7.57 -23.86
N ASN A 24 23.19 -6.54 -24.36
CA ASN A 24 24.61 -6.31 -24.04
C ASN A 24 24.81 -5.96 -22.57
N THR A 25 23.88 -5.19 -21.98
CA THR A 25 23.92 -4.82 -20.57
C THR A 25 23.70 -6.02 -19.65
N ILE A 26 22.73 -6.88 -19.99
CA ILE A 26 22.46 -8.11 -19.23
C ILE A 26 23.66 -9.05 -19.23
N LYS A 27 24.28 -9.26 -20.40
CA LYS A 27 25.47 -10.11 -20.53
C LYS A 27 26.65 -9.53 -19.74
N LYS A 28 26.94 -8.24 -19.91
CA LYS A 28 28.10 -7.58 -19.27
C LYS A 28 28.03 -7.57 -17.74
N PHE A 29 26.86 -7.29 -17.18
CA PHE A 29 26.70 -7.15 -15.73
C PHE A 29 26.07 -8.38 -15.07
N THR A 30 25.76 -9.44 -15.83
CA THR A 30 25.11 -10.67 -15.35
C THR A 30 23.83 -10.40 -14.55
N ILE A 31 23.00 -9.45 -15.02
CA ILE A 31 21.80 -9.00 -14.31
C ILE A 31 20.56 -9.69 -14.88
N ALA A 32 19.67 -10.15 -14.01
CA ALA A 32 18.39 -10.69 -14.44
C ALA A 32 17.57 -9.66 -15.23
N LYS A 33 16.96 -10.11 -16.35
CA LYS A 33 16.10 -9.28 -17.22
C LYS A 33 15.07 -8.45 -16.42
N LYS A 34 14.36 -9.10 -15.47
CA LYS A 34 13.33 -8.45 -14.64
C LYS A 34 13.89 -7.30 -13.81
N THR A 35 15.13 -7.42 -13.32
CA THR A 35 15.80 -6.41 -12.49
C THR A 35 16.15 -5.17 -13.31
N LEU A 36 16.79 -5.35 -14.49
CA LEU A 36 17.11 -4.24 -15.39
C LEU A 36 15.85 -3.50 -15.84
N ARG A 37 14.79 -4.24 -16.24
CA ARG A 37 13.50 -3.64 -16.63
C ARG A 37 12.88 -2.82 -15.50
N ARG A 38 13.03 -3.23 -14.24
CA ARG A 38 12.54 -2.48 -13.08
C ARG A 38 13.28 -1.16 -12.91
N TRP A 39 14.60 -1.14 -13.11
CA TRP A 39 15.41 0.06 -12.94
C TRP A 39 15.20 1.09 -14.05
N ILE A 40 15.07 0.66 -15.31
CA ILE A 40 14.81 1.56 -16.44
C ILE A 40 13.46 2.28 -16.30
N LYS A 41 12.46 1.65 -15.66
CA LYS A 41 11.16 2.28 -15.41
C LYS A 41 11.18 3.36 -14.32
N ILE A 42 12.26 3.45 -13.54
CA ILE A 42 12.37 4.45 -12.49
C ILE A 42 12.84 5.76 -13.13
N THR A 43 11.95 6.75 -13.18
CA THR A 43 12.20 8.07 -13.79
C THR A 43 13.01 9.00 -12.89
N ASN A 44 13.00 8.79 -11.56
CA ASN A 44 13.74 9.60 -10.59
C ASN A 44 14.86 8.78 -9.96
N GLU A 45 16.12 9.19 -10.18
CA GLU A 45 17.31 8.50 -9.69
C GLU A 45 17.35 8.31 -8.16
N ASN A 46 16.69 9.19 -7.40
CA ASN A 46 16.61 9.07 -5.95
C ASN A 46 15.82 7.84 -5.49
N ASN A 47 14.99 7.27 -6.36
CA ASN A 47 14.22 6.05 -6.12
C ASN A 47 15.01 4.76 -6.45
N LEU A 48 16.26 4.88 -6.95
CA LEU A 48 17.17 3.75 -7.13
C LEU A 48 17.81 3.28 -5.82
N ILE A 49 17.67 4.07 -4.74
CA ILE A 49 18.12 3.71 -3.40
C ILE A 49 17.37 2.44 -2.94
N PRO A 50 18.08 1.39 -2.49
CA PRO A 50 17.45 0.22 -1.90
C PRO A 50 16.49 0.63 -0.78
N GLY A 51 15.25 0.14 -0.84
CA GLY A 51 14.27 0.46 0.19
C GLY A 51 13.69 1.87 0.13
N LYS A 52 13.60 2.53 -1.04
CA LYS A 52 12.78 3.75 -1.25
C LYS A 52 11.56 3.58 -2.19
N GLY A 53 11.22 2.36 -2.59
CA GLY A 53 10.01 2.09 -3.38
C GLY A 53 8.72 2.13 -2.54
N PRO A 54 7.52 1.93 -3.11
CA PRO A 54 6.27 1.77 -2.34
C PRO A 54 6.29 0.58 -1.37
N GLN A 55 7.26 -0.32 -1.53
CA GLN A 55 7.55 -1.47 -0.68
C GLN A 55 8.71 -1.21 0.30
N SER A 56 9.18 0.04 0.39
CA SER A 56 10.19 0.47 1.37
C SER A 56 9.70 0.22 2.79
N LYS A 57 10.57 -0.35 3.63
CA LYS A 57 10.33 -0.43 5.08
C LYS A 57 10.22 1.02 5.58
N GLY A 58 9.01 1.47 5.90
CA GLY A 58 8.74 2.82 6.40
C GLY A 58 7.41 3.41 5.95
N ILE A 59 7.02 3.26 4.68
CA ILE A 59 5.72 3.76 4.19
C ILE A 59 4.70 2.64 4.31
N HIS A 60 4.27 2.35 5.54
CA HIS A 60 3.11 1.50 5.76
C HIS A 60 1.86 2.29 5.36
N ARG A 61 1.31 1.98 4.17
CA ARG A 61 -0.04 2.44 3.82
C ARG A 61 -0.96 1.99 4.96
N LEU A 62 -1.65 2.94 5.59
CA LEU A 62 -2.62 2.67 6.65
C LEU A 62 -3.73 1.80 6.07
N GLY A 63 -3.56 0.49 6.23
CA GLY A 63 -4.52 -0.51 5.80
C GLY A 63 -5.76 -0.49 6.68
N ARG A 64 -6.71 -1.37 6.37
CA ARG A 64 -7.83 -1.65 7.27
C ARG A 64 -7.30 -2.21 8.59
N PRO A 65 -7.80 -1.77 9.76
CA PRO A 65 -7.57 -2.47 11.02
C PRO A 65 -8.03 -3.93 10.89
N LYS A 66 -7.19 -4.90 11.27
CA LYS A 66 -7.55 -6.32 11.25
C LYS A 66 -8.26 -6.76 12.52
N THR A 67 -7.98 -6.10 13.63
CA THR A 67 -8.50 -6.42 14.96
C THR A 67 -9.00 -5.16 15.65
N ILE A 68 -9.97 -5.34 16.52
CA ILE A 68 -10.52 -4.33 17.42
C ILE A 68 -10.38 -4.90 18.83
N ASP A 69 -9.81 -4.11 19.74
CA ASP A 69 -9.78 -4.43 21.16
C ASP A 69 -11.05 -3.85 21.79
N PHE A 70 -11.95 -4.73 22.23
CA PHE A 70 -13.20 -4.36 22.89
C PHE A 70 -13.02 -4.13 24.39
N ASN A 71 -12.01 -4.76 25.00
CA ASN A 71 -11.78 -4.66 26.44
C ASN A 71 -11.26 -3.27 26.83
N SER A 72 -10.59 -2.59 25.90
CA SER A 72 -10.13 -1.22 26.08
C SER A 72 -11.22 -0.15 25.87
N MET A 73 -12.43 -0.53 25.43
CA MET A 73 -13.49 0.44 25.16
C MET A 73 -14.32 0.76 26.40
N SER A 74 -14.74 2.02 26.51
CA SER A 74 -15.78 2.42 27.46
C SER A 74 -17.15 1.82 27.10
N LYS A 75 -18.08 1.85 28.07
CA LYS A 75 -19.46 1.39 27.85
C LYS A 75 -20.16 2.20 26.75
N GLU A 76 -19.98 3.53 26.71
CA GLU A 76 -20.59 4.35 25.65
C GLU A 76 -20.02 4.02 24.27
N GLU A 77 -18.70 3.78 24.17
CA GLU A 77 -18.06 3.39 22.91
C GLU A 77 -18.56 2.04 22.40
N LEU A 78 -18.77 1.07 23.30
CA LEU A 78 -19.33 -0.23 22.96
C LEU A 78 -20.77 -0.11 22.44
N ILE A 79 -21.62 0.68 23.11
CA ILE A 79 -22.99 0.95 22.66
C ILE A 79 -22.96 1.55 21.25
N LYS A 80 -22.14 2.59 21.05
CA LYS A 80 -22.01 3.26 19.75
C LYS A 80 -21.46 2.33 18.66
N TYR A 81 -20.58 1.40 19.02
CA TYR A 81 -20.08 0.37 18.10
C TYR A 81 -21.19 -0.60 17.68
N ILE A 82 -22.07 -1.00 18.61
CA ILE A 82 -23.22 -1.86 18.32
C ILE A 82 -24.25 -1.14 17.42
N GLU A 83 -24.58 0.11 17.72
CA GLU A 83 -25.45 0.94 16.88
C GLU A 83 -24.91 1.06 15.45
N MET A 84 -23.60 1.27 15.32
CA MET A 84 -22.93 1.33 14.03
C MET A 84 -23.11 0.02 13.25
N ILE A 85 -22.98 -1.15 13.88
CA ILE A 85 -23.19 -2.45 13.22
C ILE A 85 -24.60 -2.50 12.60
N GLN A 86 -25.62 -2.07 13.34
CA GLN A 86 -26.99 -2.07 12.85
C GLN A 86 -27.17 -1.16 11.64
N ASP A 87 -26.64 0.07 11.70
CA ASP A 87 -26.70 1.04 10.61
C ASP A 87 -26.02 0.54 9.32
N ILE A 88 -24.90 -0.18 9.45
CA ILE A 88 -24.13 -0.64 8.29
C ILE A 88 -24.45 -2.06 7.82
N LYS A 89 -25.26 -2.81 8.55
CA LYS A 89 -25.60 -4.21 8.27
C LYS A 89 -26.06 -4.41 6.82
N LYS A 90 -26.92 -3.50 6.32
CA LYS A 90 -27.44 -3.55 4.94
C LYS A 90 -26.38 -3.36 3.85
N TYR A 91 -25.23 -2.77 4.18
CA TYR A 91 -24.14 -2.54 3.23
C TYR A 91 -23.15 -3.70 3.16
N LEU A 92 -23.17 -4.64 4.12
CA LEU A 92 -22.24 -5.79 4.16
C LEU A 92 -22.32 -6.66 2.91
N THR A 93 -23.51 -6.82 2.34
CA THR A 93 -23.78 -7.62 1.13
C THR A 93 -23.67 -6.81 -0.16
N LYS A 94 -23.48 -5.49 -0.08
CA LYS A 94 -23.47 -4.60 -1.24
C LYS A 94 -22.08 -4.58 -1.91
N SER A 95 -22.05 -4.00 -3.11
CA SER A 95 -20.80 -3.85 -3.87
C SER A 95 -19.78 -3.00 -3.11
N LYS A 96 -18.50 -3.17 -3.46
CA LYS A 96 -17.39 -2.40 -2.86
C LYS A 96 -17.64 -0.89 -2.97
N LYS A 97 -18.16 -0.40 -4.10
CA LYS A 97 -18.54 1.01 -4.31
C LYS A 97 -19.58 1.50 -3.28
N MET A 98 -20.63 0.72 -3.04
CA MET A 98 -21.68 1.08 -2.07
C MET A 98 -21.16 1.05 -0.63
N LYS A 99 -20.32 0.08 -0.30
CA LYS A 99 -19.60 0.06 0.98
C LYS A 99 -18.72 1.30 1.12
N PHE A 100 -18.05 1.73 0.03
CA PHE A 100 -17.22 2.93 0.06
C PHE A 100 -18.03 4.18 0.38
N TRP A 101 -19.19 4.31 -0.27
CA TRP A 101 -20.15 5.37 -0.04
C TRP A 101 -20.70 5.37 1.39
N ALA A 102 -21.00 4.20 1.95
CA ALA A 102 -21.49 4.06 3.32
C ALA A 102 -20.49 4.59 4.37
N VAL A 103 -19.19 4.30 4.19
CA VAL A 103 -18.15 4.90 5.06
C VAL A 103 -18.15 6.42 4.90
N TRP A 104 -18.26 6.95 3.67
CA TRP A 104 -18.24 8.38 3.42
C TRP A 104 -19.43 9.12 4.05
N SER A 105 -20.63 8.53 4.01
CA SER A 105 -21.84 9.12 4.60
C SER A 105 -21.82 9.05 6.13
N LEU A 106 -21.30 7.95 6.70
CA LEU A 106 -21.33 7.71 8.14
C LEU A 106 -20.09 8.18 8.90
N LYS A 107 -19.03 8.64 8.21
CA LYS A 107 -17.77 9.10 8.84
C LYS A 107 -17.94 10.24 9.84
N LYS A 108 -19.02 11.02 9.74
CA LYS A 108 -19.35 12.10 10.69
C LYS A 108 -19.97 11.56 11.99
N LYS A 109 -20.66 10.42 11.92
CA LYS A 109 -21.36 9.80 13.05
C LYS A 109 -20.48 8.80 13.79
N TYR A 110 -19.68 8.02 13.04
CA TYR A 110 -18.88 6.92 13.57
C TYR A 110 -17.41 7.01 13.18
N THR A 111 -16.56 6.35 13.98
CA THR A 111 -15.13 6.28 13.73
C THR A 111 -14.83 5.52 12.44
N ILE A 112 -14.13 6.16 11.50
CA ILE A 112 -13.70 5.57 10.21
C ILE A 112 -12.95 4.25 10.43
N LYS A 113 -12.15 4.15 11.51
CA LYS A 113 -11.45 2.91 11.92
C LYS A 113 -12.42 1.72 11.99
N TYR A 114 -13.57 1.89 12.64
CA TYR A 114 -14.53 0.82 12.86
C TYR A 114 -15.40 0.55 11.63
N LEU A 115 -15.83 1.60 10.94
CA LEU A 115 -16.57 1.49 9.67
C LEU A 115 -15.76 0.69 8.62
N THR A 116 -14.50 1.06 8.43
CA THR A 116 -13.61 0.38 7.47
C THR A 116 -13.32 -1.05 7.88
N HIS A 117 -13.15 -1.31 9.19
CA HIS A 117 -13.01 -2.65 9.74
C HIS A 117 -14.22 -3.53 9.38
N ILE A 118 -15.43 -3.14 9.73
CA ILE A 118 -16.62 -3.98 9.52
C ILE A 118 -16.93 -4.18 8.03
N LEU A 119 -16.85 -3.11 7.22
CA LEU A 119 -17.19 -3.19 5.80
C LEU A 119 -16.11 -3.87 4.94
N ASN A 120 -14.95 -4.20 5.51
CA ASN A 120 -13.82 -4.82 4.82
C ASN A 120 -13.26 -3.97 3.67
N ILE A 121 -13.01 -2.69 3.96
CA ILE A 121 -12.46 -1.72 3.00
C ILE A 121 -11.17 -1.08 3.56
N SER A 122 -10.28 -0.69 2.65
CA SER A 122 -9.08 0.10 2.99
C SER A 122 -9.44 1.47 3.59
N LYS A 123 -8.63 1.91 4.57
CA LYS A 123 -8.72 3.26 5.15
C LYS A 123 -8.16 4.34 4.21
N SER A 124 -7.34 3.96 3.23
CA SER A 124 -6.61 4.87 2.35
C SER A 124 -7.46 5.80 1.48
N GLY A 125 -8.77 5.58 1.37
CA GLY A 125 -9.68 6.44 0.60
C GLY A 125 -10.40 7.51 1.43
N TYR A 126 -10.09 7.64 2.72
CA TYR A 126 -10.83 8.46 3.69
C TYR A 126 -9.95 9.30 4.62
N LEU A 127 -8.63 9.23 4.43
CA LEU A 127 -7.62 10.01 5.13
C LEU A 127 -7.27 11.24 4.32
#